data_AF-A0A848E6A1-F1
#
_entry.id   AF-A0A848E6A1-F1
#
_cell.length_a   1.000
_cell.length_b   1.000
_cell.length_c   1.000
_cell.angle_alpha   90.00
_cell.angle_beta   90.00
_cell.angle_gamma   90.00
#
_symmetry.space_group_name_H-M   'P 1'
#
loop_
_entity.id
_entity.type
_entity.pdbx_description
1 polymer ?
#
loop_
_entity_poly.entity_id
_entity_poly.type
_entity_poly.pdbx_seq_one_letter_code
_entity_poly.pdbx_strand_id
1 'polypeptide(L)'
;MNPEETRTLIKSTENLNTSFLGYRESQLGIEENIGLTDNYRLTHVLNTGPTGYGKTQLLVHTALQDSIKGHGFCIINPKGDLIDEFLAKLPENRLNDVIYINPARDPVTPINVLEPQITDEMNQAQKENQKEIIVSDLIDLFKRQ
;
A
#
# COMPACT_ATOMS: atom_id res chain seq x y z
N MET A 1 -13.91 -17.39 -12.50
CA MET A 1 -13.54 -15.98 -12.75
C MET A 1 -12.49 -15.81 -13.84
N ASN A 2 -12.89 -15.23 -14.97
CA ASN A 2 -12.00 -14.79 -16.05
C ASN A 2 -11.48 -13.34 -15.80
N PRO A 3 -10.47 -12.86 -16.54
CA PRO A 3 -9.90 -11.52 -16.33
C PRO A 3 -10.90 -10.35 -16.47
N GLU A 4 -11.91 -10.47 -17.33
CA GLU A 4 -12.94 -9.43 -17.52
C GLU A 4 -13.90 -9.35 -16.33
N GLU A 5 -14.26 -10.50 -15.74
CA GLU A 5 -15.05 -10.58 -14.51
C GLU A 5 -14.27 -9.98 -13.33
N THR A 6 -12.98 -10.30 -13.18
CA THR A 6 -12.13 -9.71 -12.15
C THR A 6 -12.07 -8.19 -12.29
N ARG A 7 -11.89 -7.69 -13.53
CA ARG A 7 -11.87 -6.25 -13.80
C ARG A 7 -13.19 -5.56 -13.45
N THR A 8 -14.31 -6.22 -13.76
CA THR A 8 -15.65 -5.71 -13.45
C THR A 8 -15.87 -5.62 -11.95
N LEU A 9 -15.50 -6.66 -11.20
CA LEU A 9 -15.63 -6.66 -9.73
C LEU A 9 -14.79 -5.56 -9.10
N ILE A 10 -13.54 -5.40 -9.54
CA ILE A 10 -12.64 -4.33 -9.12
C ILE A 10 -13.28 -2.96 -9.36
N LYS A 11 -13.83 -2.72 -10.56
CA LYS A 11 -14.54 -1.47 -10.88
C LYS A 11 -15.81 -1.24 -10.05
N SER A 12 -16.54 -2.31 -9.70
CA SER A 12 -17.75 -2.19 -8.89
C SER A 12 -17.49 -2.06 -7.38
N THR A 13 -16.22 -1.99 -6.95
CA THR A 13 -15.88 -1.99 -5.52
C THR A 13 -16.01 -0.60 -4.85
N GLU A 14 -16.31 0.46 -5.61
CA GLU A 14 -16.37 1.85 -5.11
C GLU A 14 -17.29 2.05 -3.88
N ASN A 15 -18.40 1.31 -3.80
CA ASN A 15 -19.37 1.39 -2.70
C ASN A 15 -19.35 0.17 -1.77
N LEU A 16 -18.32 -0.68 -1.85
CA LEU A 16 -18.24 -1.93 -1.09
C LEU A 16 -17.22 -1.82 0.04
N ASN A 17 -17.66 -2.10 1.27
CA ASN A 17 -16.79 -2.19 2.45
C ASN A 17 -16.07 -3.56 2.55
N THR A 18 -15.82 -4.20 1.41
CA THR A 18 -15.25 -5.55 1.29
C THR A 18 -14.22 -5.57 0.18
N SER A 19 -13.07 -6.17 0.46
CA SER A 19 -12.02 -6.45 -0.51
C SER A 19 -12.16 -7.91 -0.97
N PHE A 20 -12.44 -8.14 -2.24
CA PHE A 20 -12.58 -9.47 -2.83
C PHE A 20 -11.22 -10.12 -3.05
N LEU A 21 -11.12 -11.39 -2.66
CA LEU A 21 -9.90 -12.19 -2.71
C LEU A 21 -9.98 -13.29 -3.77
N GLY A 22 -11.19 -13.70 -4.14
CA GLY A 22 -11.44 -14.74 -5.12
C GLY A 22 -12.87 -15.24 -5.04
N TYR A 23 -13.09 -16.48 -5.44
CA TYR A 23 -14.39 -17.14 -5.39
C TYR A 23 -14.23 -18.60 -4.98
N ARG A 24 -15.32 -19.21 -4.56
CA ARG A 24 -15.47 -20.67 -4.42
C ARG A 24 -16.71 -21.11 -5.19
N GLU A 25 -16.78 -22.40 -5.51
CA GLU A 25 -18.01 -23.01 -6.03
C GLU A 25 -18.69 -23.77 -4.88
N SER A 26 -19.99 -23.53 -4.67
CA SER A 26 -20.78 -24.24 -3.67
C SER A 26 -21.05 -25.67 -4.12
N GLN A 27 -21.53 -26.53 -3.21
CA GLN A 27 -21.92 -27.91 -3.55
C GLN A 27 -23.04 -27.98 -4.60
N LEU A 28 -23.77 -26.89 -4.81
CA LEU A 28 -24.85 -26.77 -5.80
C LEU A 28 -24.36 -26.20 -7.15
N GLY A 29 -23.04 -26.00 -7.32
CA GLY A 29 -22.46 -25.46 -8.55
C GLY A 29 -22.60 -23.94 -8.69
N ILE A 30 -22.83 -23.23 -7.59
CA ILE A 30 -23.01 -21.77 -7.59
C ILE A 30 -21.69 -21.10 -7.22
N GLU A 31 -21.24 -20.16 -8.04
CA GLU A 31 -20.07 -19.33 -7.73
C GLU A 31 -20.39 -18.34 -6.61
N GLU A 32 -19.58 -18.36 -5.55
CA GLU A 32 -19.68 -17.49 -4.38
C GLU A 32 -18.38 -16.71 -4.21
N ASN A 33 -18.47 -15.38 -4.24
CA ASN A 33 -17.33 -14.50 -4.01
C ASN A 33 -16.84 -14.59 -2.57
N ILE A 34 -15.52 -14.68 -2.41
CA ILE A 34 -14.82 -14.65 -1.13
C ILE A 34 -14.13 -13.31 -0.99
N GLY A 35 -14.38 -12.63 0.12
CA GLY A 35 -13.77 -11.34 0.43
C GLY A 35 -13.54 -11.15 1.91
N LEU A 36 -12.77 -10.12 2.23
CA LEU A 36 -12.48 -9.66 3.58
C LEU A 36 -13.08 -8.26 3.75
N THR A 37 -13.94 -8.09 4.75
CA THR A 37 -14.50 -6.76 5.05
C THR A 37 -13.42 -5.83 5.58
N ASP A 38 -13.52 -4.54 5.24
CA ASP A 38 -12.45 -3.58 5.49
C ASP A 38 -12.18 -3.39 7.00
N ASN A 39 -13.20 -3.56 7.85
CA ASN A 39 -13.05 -3.54 9.31
C ASN A 39 -12.12 -4.64 9.83
N TYR A 40 -12.15 -5.84 9.23
CA TYR A 40 -11.26 -6.93 9.66
C TYR A 40 -9.83 -6.74 9.16
N ARG A 41 -9.60 -5.91 8.12
CA ARG A 41 -8.24 -5.63 7.66
C ARG A 41 -7.41 -4.85 8.68
N LEU A 42 -8.07 -4.17 9.61
CA LEU A 42 -7.40 -3.46 10.71
C LEU A 42 -6.67 -4.39 11.68
N THR A 43 -6.98 -5.70 11.68
CA THR A 43 -6.28 -6.70 12.51
C THR A 43 -5.08 -7.33 11.80
N HIS A 44 -4.65 -6.77 10.67
CA HIS A 44 -3.60 -7.28 9.79
C HIS A 44 -3.95 -8.60 9.09
N VAL A 45 -3.29 -8.85 7.96
CA VAL A 45 -3.47 -10.06 7.15
C VAL A 45 -2.10 -10.66 6.83
N LEU A 46 -1.98 -11.96 7.03
CA LEU A 46 -0.79 -12.74 6.65
C LEU A 46 -1.11 -13.57 5.41
N ASN A 47 -0.40 -13.33 4.32
CA ASN A 47 -0.52 -14.09 3.07
C ASN A 47 0.72 -14.99 2.90
N THR A 48 0.57 -16.29 3.14
CA THR A 48 1.66 -17.28 3.07
C THR A 48 1.44 -18.32 1.96
N GLY A 49 2.53 -18.96 1.53
CA GLY A 49 2.50 -20.01 0.51
C GLY A 49 3.75 -20.02 -0.38
N PRO A 50 3.97 -21.06 -1.21
CA PRO A 50 5.16 -21.17 -2.05
C PRO A 50 5.24 -20.12 -3.17
N THR A 51 6.42 -19.91 -3.74
CA THR A 51 6.60 -19.03 -4.92
C THR A 51 5.76 -19.55 -6.10
N GLY A 52 5.16 -18.63 -6.87
CA GLY A 52 4.30 -18.97 -8.02
C GLY A 52 2.81 -19.18 -7.70
N TYR A 53 2.41 -19.21 -6.42
CA TYR A 53 1.01 -19.46 -6.01
C TYR A 53 0.14 -18.18 -5.97
N GLY A 54 0.51 -17.15 -6.71
CA GLY A 54 -0.33 -15.95 -6.85
C GLY A 54 -0.38 -14.99 -5.66
N LYS A 55 0.42 -15.20 -4.60
CA LYS A 55 0.45 -14.30 -3.41
C LYS A 55 0.61 -12.82 -3.78
N THR A 56 1.58 -12.54 -4.65
CA THR A 56 1.88 -11.19 -5.13
C THR A 56 0.70 -10.60 -5.91
N GLN A 57 0.08 -11.39 -6.79
CA GLN A 57 -1.09 -10.95 -7.55
C GLN A 57 -2.32 -10.71 -6.66
N LEU A 58 -2.51 -11.51 -5.61
CA LEU A 58 -3.57 -11.27 -4.63
C LEU A 58 -3.41 -9.91 -3.95
N LEU A 59 -2.18 -9.58 -3.53
CA LEU A 59 -1.89 -8.27 -2.93
C LEU A 59 -2.09 -7.11 -3.92
N VAL A 60 -1.66 -7.25 -5.18
CA VAL A 60 -1.90 -6.26 -6.24
C VAL A 60 -3.39 -6.04 -6.49
N HIS A 61 -4.17 -7.11 -6.63
CA HIS A 61 -5.61 -6.99 -6.82
C HIS A 61 -6.32 -6.35 -5.62
N THR A 62 -5.81 -6.56 -4.41
CA THR A 62 -6.32 -5.89 -3.21
C THR A 62 -5.99 -4.39 -3.23
N ALA A 63 -4.74 -4.03 -3.57
CA ALA A 63 -4.32 -2.64 -3.71
C ALA A 63 -5.07 -1.90 -4.83
N LEU A 64 -5.43 -2.58 -5.92
CA LEU A 64 -6.26 -2.00 -6.99
C LEU A 64 -7.71 -1.76 -6.53
N GLN A 65 -8.26 -2.61 -5.66
CA GLN A 65 -9.57 -2.35 -5.06
C GLN A 65 -9.51 -1.16 -4.11
N ASP A 66 -8.46 -1.07 -3.29
CA ASP A 66 -8.23 0.09 -2.41
C ASP A 66 -8.07 1.40 -3.22
N SER A 67 -7.39 1.35 -4.36
CA SER A 67 -7.23 2.54 -5.21
C SER A 67 -8.56 3.04 -5.76
N ILE A 68 -9.50 2.14 -6.08
CA ILE A 68 -10.86 2.47 -6.55
C ILE A 68 -11.74 2.97 -5.41
N LYS A 69 -11.62 2.40 -4.21
CA LYS A 69 -12.33 2.87 -3.00
C LYS A 69 -11.85 4.23 -2.48
N GLY A 70 -10.78 4.79 -3.04
CA GLY A 70 -10.18 6.02 -2.53
C GLY A 70 -9.32 5.81 -1.27
N HIS A 71 -8.99 4.57 -0.90
CA HIS A 71 -8.11 4.29 0.22
C HIS A 71 -6.65 4.60 -0.12
N GLY A 72 -5.88 5.00 0.89
CA GLY A 72 -4.42 5.12 0.83
C GLY A 72 -3.74 3.80 1.20
N PHE A 73 -2.66 3.46 0.51
CA PHE A 73 -1.86 2.27 0.80
C PHE A 73 -0.40 2.49 0.39
N CYS A 74 0.49 1.61 0.86
CA CYS A 74 1.90 1.59 0.48
C CYS A 74 2.26 0.18 -0.02
N ILE A 75 2.96 0.11 -1.16
CA ILE A 75 3.50 -1.14 -1.70
C ILE A 75 5.02 -1.07 -1.60
N ILE A 76 5.60 -1.97 -0.82
CA ILE A 76 7.05 -2.13 -0.71
C ILE A 76 7.43 -3.41 -1.44
N ASN A 77 8.17 -3.26 -2.53
CA ASN A 77 8.60 -4.40 -3.35
C ASN A 77 10.12 -4.32 -3.63
N PRO A 78 10.94 -5.17 -3.01
CA PRO A 78 12.39 -5.12 -3.19
C PRO A 78 12.87 -5.75 -4.52
N LYS A 79 11.99 -6.40 -5.29
CA LYS A 79 12.36 -7.16 -6.49
C LYS A 79 11.31 -7.12 -7.60
N GLY A 80 11.76 -6.91 -8.83
CA GLY A 80 10.97 -7.14 -10.04
C GLY A 80 9.97 -6.03 -10.36
N ASP A 81 9.13 -6.31 -11.35
CA ASP A 81 8.38 -5.29 -12.10
C ASP A 81 6.98 -5.02 -11.56
N LEU A 82 6.70 -5.49 -10.33
CA LEU A 82 5.38 -5.45 -9.72
C LEU A 82 4.78 -4.05 -9.66
N ILE A 83 5.62 -3.06 -9.33
CA ILE A 83 5.16 -1.67 -9.18
C ILE A 83 4.80 -1.12 -10.56
N ASP A 84 5.59 -1.41 -11.60
CA ASP A 84 5.30 -0.98 -12.96
C ASP A 84 3.98 -1.64 -13.46
N GLU A 85 3.75 -2.91 -13.15
CA GLU A 85 2.47 -3.60 -13.45
C GLU A 85 1.28 -2.96 -12.72
N PHE A 86 1.45 -2.63 -11.44
CA PHE A 86 0.42 -1.98 -10.65
C PHE A 86 0.06 -0.60 -11.20
N LEU A 87 1.08 0.23 -11.48
CA LEU A 87 0.91 1.57 -12.02
C LEU A 87 0.20 1.55 -13.39
N ALA A 88 0.49 0.56 -14.24
CA ALA A 88 -0.20 0.37 -15.52
C ALA A 88 -1.70 0.06 -15.39
N LYS A 89 -2.16 -0.37 -14.21
CA LYS A 89 -3.57 -0.69 -13.90
C LYS A 89 -4.23 0.35 -12.99
N LEU A 90 -3.47 1.31 -12.48
CA LEU A 90 -3.97 2.31 -11.53
C LEU A 90 -5.00 3.22 -12.22
N PRO A 91 -6.12 3.58 -11.56
CA PRO A 91 -7.05 4.56 -12.08
C PRO A 91 -6.38 5.92 -12.34
N GLU A 92 -6.63 6.54 -13.50
CA GLU A 92 -5.98 7.79 -13.91
C GLU A 92 -6.21 8.93 -12.91
N ASN A 93 -7.38 8.97 -12.26
CA ASN A 93 -7.72 9.98 -11.26
C ASN A 93 -6.85 9.91 -9.99
N ARG A 94 -6.09 8.82 -9.79
CA ARG A 94 -5.17 8.65 -8.65
C ARG A 94 -3.72 8.99 -8.98
N LEU A 95 -3.38 9.29 -10.24
CA LEU A 95 -1.99 9.53 -10.65
C LEU A 95 -1.31 10.67 -9.88
N ASN A 96 -2.07 11.71 -9.53
CA ASN A 96 -1.56 12.85 -8.76
C ASN A 96 -1.28 12.51 -7.28
N ASP A 97 -1.79 11.38 -6.78
CA ASP A 97 -1.60 10.95 -5.40
C ASP A 97 -0.39 10.00 -5.23
N VAL A 98 0.29 9.66 -6.33
CA VAL A 98 1.34 8.64 -6.34
C VAL A 98 2.68 9.26 -5.95
N ILE A 99 3.28 8.71 -4.89
CA ILE A 99 4.69 8.94 -4.55
C ILE A 99 5.47 7.69 -4.94
N TYR A 100 6.23 7.75 -6.02
CA TYR A 100 7.05 6.64 -6.48
C TYR A 100 8.51 6.82 -6.08
N ILE A 101 9.04 5.87 -5.31
CA ILE A 101 10.39 5.94 -4.74
C ILE A 101 11.16 4.71 -5.21
N ASN A 102 12.10 4.93 -6.11
CA ASN A 102 12.94 3.88 -6.65
C ASN A 102 14.41 4.34 -6.66
N PRO A 103 15.22 3.93 -5.66
CA PRO A 103 16.63 4.31 -5.57
C PRO A 103 17.49 3.87 -6.76
N ALA A 104 17.01 2.95 -7.59
CA ALA A 104 17.71 2.48 -8.79
C ALA A 104 17.38 3.28 -10.07
N ARG A 105 16.47 4.26 -10.01
CA ARG A 105 16.09 5.11 -11.14
C ARG A 105 16.31 6.59 -10.79
N ASP A 106 17.02 7.32 -11.64
CA ASP A 106 17.25 8.77 -11.51
C ASP A 106 16.22 9.57 -12.35
N PRO A 107 15.60 10.64 -11.83
CA PRO A 107 15.71 11.16 -10.47
C PRO A 107 14.98 10.31 -9.44
N VAL A 108 15.59 10.14 -8.27
CA VAL A 108 14.96 9.49 -7.12
C VAL A 108 14.11 10.51 -6.36
N THR A 109 12.85 10.18 -6.10
CA THR A 109 12.01 10.96 -5.18
C THR A 109 12.67 11.03 -3.80
N PRO A 110 13.03 12.22 -3.30
CA PRO A 110 13.79 12.34 -2.07
C PRO A 110 12.89 12.07 -0.85
N ILE A 111 13.45 11.37 0.14
CA ILE A 111 12.89 11.31 1.48
C ILE A 111 13.98 11.75 2.45
N ASN A 112 13.68 12.74 3.27
CA ASN A 112 14.47 13.07 4.44
C ASN A 112 13.77 12.54 5.69
N VAL A 113 14.21 11.38 6.19
CA VAL A 113 13.69 10.82 7.45
C VAL A 113 14.13 11.61 8.68
N LEU A 114 15.07 12.55 8.52
CA LEU A 114 15.57 13.44 9.56
C LEU A 114 14.96 14.85 9.45
N GLU A 115 13.95 15.05 8.61
CA GLU A 115 13.28 16.34 8.48
C GLU A 115 12.58 16.70 9.80
N PRO A 116 12.94 17.83 10.44
CA PRO A 116 12.29 18.22 11.69
C PRO A 116 10.86 18.69 11.42
N GLN A 117 9.93 18.26 12.27
CA GLN A 117 8.55 18.72 12.23
C GLN A 117 8.48 20.16 12.76
N ILE A 118 8.61 21.13 11.87
CA ILE A 118 8.57 22.57 12.20
C ILE A 118 7.28 23.21 11.70
N THR A 119 6.70 24.09 12.50
CA THR A 119 5.57 24.93 12.09
C THR A 119 5.95 26.41 12.14
N ASP A 120 5.21 27.26 11.42
CA ASP A 120 5.45 28.71 11.36
C ASP A 120 5.27 29.39 12.72
N GLU A 121 4.50 28.77 13.62
CA GLU A 121 4.22 29.26 14.97
C GLU A 121 5.39 29.04 15.95
N MET A 122 6.35 28.17 15.61
CA MET A 122 7.48 27.85 16.49
C MET A 122 8.51 28.98 16.53
N ASN A 123 8.95 29.33 17.73
CA ASN A 123 10.10 30.21 17.92
C ASN A 123 11.43 29.48 17.60
N GLN A 124 12.53 30.23 17.53
CA GLN A 124 13.83 29.66 17.16
C GLN A 124 14.29 28.55 18.09
N ALA A 125 14.10 28.69 19.41
CA ALA A 125 14.50 27.69 20.40
C ALA A 125 13.69 26.38 20.23
N GLN A 126 12.40 26.48 19.90
CA GLN A 126 11.56 25.31 19.63
C GLN A 126 12.00 24.57 18.37
N LYS A 127 12.37 25.31 17.30
CA LYS A 127 12.90 24.71 16.06
C LYS A 127 14.24 24.01 16.28
N GLU A 128 15.14 24.59 17.06
CA GLU A 128 16.41 23.94 17.41
C GLU A 128 16.20 22.70 18.28
N ASN A 129 15.28 22.74 19.24
CA ASN A 129 14.96 21.58 20.09
C ASN A 129 14.45 20.38 19.26
N GLN A 130 13.64 20.60 18.21
CA GLN A 130 13.22 19.51 17.31
C GLN A 130 14.42 18.80 16.65
N LYS A 131 15.47 19.54 16.28
CA LYS A 131 16.70 18.96 15.73
C LYS A 131 17.47 18.18 16.79
N GLU A 132 17.58 18.72 18.00
CA GLU A 132 18.27 18.05 19.12
C GLU A 132 17.61 16.72 19.48
N ILE A 133 16.27 16.67 19.49
CA ILE A 133 15.50 15.43 19.74
C ILE A 133 15.85 14.37 18.70
N ILE A 134 15.80 14.71 17.41
CA ILE A 134 16.13 13.78 16.32
C ILE A 134 17.56 13.25 16.46
N VAL A 135 18.52 14.13 16.76
CA VAL A 135 19.92 13.75 16.96
C VAL A 135 20.07 12.82 18.18
N SER A 136 19.41 13.14 19.29
CA SER A 136 19.45 12.34 20.52
C SER A 136 18.88 10.95 20.29
N ASP A 137 17.69 10.84 19.66
CA ASP A 137 17.04 9.56 19.36
C ASP A 137 17.90 8.69 18.43
N LEU A 138 18.56 9.32 17.44
CA LEU A 138 19.49 8.63 16.55
C LEU A 138 20.68 8.07 17.34
N ILE A 139 21.29 8.87 18.21
CA ILE A 139 22.41 8.44 19.06
C ILE A 139 21.97 7.28 19.96
N ASP A 140 20.80 7.37 20.58
CA ASP A 140 20.27 6.33 21.46
C ASP A 140 19.97 5.03 20.73
N LEU A 141 19.46 5.10 19.50
CA LEU A 141 19.24 3.93 18.65
C LEU A 141 20.56 3.17 18.39
N PHE A 142 21.64 3.90 18.10
CA PHE A 142 22.95 3.29 17.82
C PHE A 142 23.70 2.81 19.07
N LYS A 143 23.42 3.38 20.24
CA LYS A 143 24.00 2.92 21.53
C LYS A 143 23.33 1.66 22.09
N ARG A 144 22.17 1.25 21.56
CA ARG A 144 21.43 0.05 21.99
C ARG A 144 21.92 -1.26 21.37
N GLN A 145 23.01 -1.23 20.60
CA GLN A 145 23.76 -2.42 20.16
C GLN A 145 24.95 -2.67 21.08
#